data_AF-A0A5K1ILY3-F1
#
_entry.id   AF-A0A5K1ILY3-F1
#
_cell.length_a   1.000
_cell.length_b   1.000
_cell.length_c   1.000
_cell.angle_alpha   90.00
_cell.angle_beta   90.00
_cell.angle_gamma   90.00
#
_symmetry.space_group_name_H-M   'P 1'
#
loop_
_entity.id
_entity.type
_entity.pdbx_description
1 polymer ?
#
loop_
_entity_poly.entity_id
_entity_poly.type
_entity_poly.pdbx_seq_one_letter_code
_entity_poly.pdbx_strand_id
1 'polypeptide(L)'
;MPSAAGPASAWGSGRLTRSTTQRCCTCPENSSSKRRKQRYLDYALKRGVKSGIVDALRLQGIAASEVDAVSVVVDEHPTSIDGKYNLAESIDEELRCGMFNPTWQTSYPPVFGDWLPKIPFSYVDSSKVAMVRAADVTANWAFMAERDKETYPRAYEMLSKATVLGLL
;
A
#
# COMPACT_ATOMS: atom_id res chain seq x y z
N MET A 1 53.90 40.61 -27.76
CA MET A 1 52.69 40.03 -27.16
C MET A 1 51.48 40.74 -27.78
N PRO A 2 50.95 40.23 -28.90
CA PRO A 2 50.07 41.00 -29.77
C PRO A 2 48.58 40.79 -29.43
N SER A 3 47.86 41.91 -29.47
CA SER A 3 46.42 42.00 -29.70
C SER A 3 46.12 41.64 -31.16
N ALA A 4 45.11 40.80 -31.41
CA ALA A 4 44.59 40.51 -32.73
C ALA A 4 43.06 40.55 -32.72
N ALA A 5 42.50 41.40 -33.57
CA ALA A 5 41.10 41.40 -33.97
C ALA A 5 40.90 40.48 -35.18
N GLY A 6 39.71 39.88 -35.31
CA GLY A 6 39.27 39.18 -36.53
C GLY A 6 37.89 38.50 -36.38
N PRO A 7 37.11 38.30 -37.48
CA PRO A 7 35.68 38.64 -37.49
C PRO A 7 34.69 37.51 -37.88
N ALA A 8 33.40 37.81 -37.69
CA ALA A 8 32.19 37.48 -38.45
C ALA A 8 31.85 36.06 -38.97
N SER A 9 30.57 35.71 -38.75
CA SER A 9 29.68 34.83 -39.54
C SER A 9 29.92 33.31 -39.39
N ALA A 10 28.96 32.38 -39.50
CA ALA A 10 27.60 32.40 -39.99
C ALA A 10 26.94 31.03 -39.63
N TRP A 11 25.64 31.05 -39.30
CA TRP A 11 24.64 30.00 -39.58
C TRP A 11 24.66 28.69 -38.77
N GLY A 12 23.49 28.34 -38.24
CA GLY A 12 23.24 27.02 -37.66
C GLY A 12 22.09 26.98 -36.67
N SER A 13 20.90 27.36 -37.08
CA SER A 13 19.65 27.06 -36.37
C SER A 13 19.56 25.57 -36.06
N GLY A 14 19.62 25.21 -34.77
CA GLY A 14 19.57 23.82 -34.32
C GLY A 14 18.84 23.71 -32.99
N ARG A 15 17.52 23.84 -33.06
CA ARG A 15 16.57 23.49 -31.99
C ARG A 15 16.86 22.05 -31.54
N LEU A 16 17.48 21.84 -30.37
CA LEU A 16 17.51 20.54 -29.72
C LEU A 16 16.13 20.29 -29.06
N THR A 17 15.14 20.06 -29.90
CA THR A 17 13.96 19.27 -29.57
C THR A 17 14.19 17.88 -30.12
N ARG A 18 14.22 16.88 -29.24
CA ARG A 18 13.98 15.43 -29.41
C ARG A 18 14.78 14.71 -28.32
N SER A 19 14.24 13.77 -27.56
CA SER A 19 13.20 12.79 -27.86
C SER A 19 12.04 12.88 -26.85
N THR A 20 10.80 13.07 -27.30
CA THR A 20 9.97 12.04 -27.93
C THR A 20 9.76 10.84 -26.99
N THR A 21 8.68 10.96 -26.22
CA THR A 21 7.70 9.89 -26.05
C THR A 21 8.22 8.62 -25.39
N GLN A 22 8.46 8.68 -24.07
CA GLN A 22 8.25 7.48 -23.25
C GLN A 22 6.75 7.36 -23.02
N ARG A 23 6.13 6.72 -24.02
CA ARG A 23 4.77 6.19 -24.08
C ARG A 23 4.04 6.26 -22.74
N CYS A 24 3.16 7.25 -22.65
CA CYS A 24 1.93 7.11 -21.89
C CYS A 24 1.24 5.90 -22.50
N CYS A 25 1.50 4.72 -21.95
CA CYS A 25 0.75 3.52 -22.29
C CYS A 25 -0.66 3.82 -21.82
N THR A 26 -1.50 4.25 -22.77
CA THR A 26 -2.94 4.03 -22.71
C THR A 26 -3.11 2.58 -22.30
N CYS A 27 -3.47 2.37 -21.04
CA CYS A 27 -3.86 1.05 -20.59
C CYS A 27 -5.06 0.67 -21.47
N PRO A 28 -5.04 -0.48 -22.15
CA PRO A 28 -6.20 -0.91 -22.92
C PRO A 28 -7.39 -0.92 -21.96
N GLU A 29 -8.44 -0.19 -22.35
CA GLU A 29 -9.74 -0.19 -21.69
C GLU A 29 -10.34 -1.59 -21.79
N ASN A 30 -9.89 -2.51 -20.95
CA ASN A 30 -10.61 -3.75 -20.71
C ASN A 30 -10.21 -4.37 -19.35
N SER A 31 -10.44 -3.62 -18.26
CA SER A 31 -10.39 -4.20 -16.91
C SER A 31 -11.78 -4.72 -16.55
N SER A 32 -12.03 -5.96 -16.96
CA SER A 32 -13.16 -6.75 -16.49
C SER A 32 -13.31 -6.63 -14.97
N SER A 33 -14.55 -6.55 -14.50
CA SER A 33 -14.95 -6.27 -13.10
C SER A 33 -14.14 -7.01 -12.03
N LYS A 34 -13.64 -8.22 -12.32
CA LYS A 34 -12.81 -9.04 -11.42
C LYS A 34 -11.46 -8.40 -11.06
N ARG A 35 -10.73 -7.83 -12.02
CA ARG A 35 -9.41 -7.24 -11.77
C ARG A 35 -9.51 -5.98 -10.89
N ARG A 36 -10.58 -5.20 -11.09
CA ARG A 36 -10.86 -4.01 -10.27
C ARG A 36 -11.21 -4.38 -8.83
N LYS A 37 -12.00 -5.44 -8.64
CA LYS A 37 -12.30 -5.99 -7.30
C LYS A 37 -11.02 -6.43 -6.58
N GLN A 38 -10.14 -7.17 -7.26
CA GLN A 38 -8.89 -7.62 -6.64
C GLN A 38 -8.01 -6.44 -6.21
N ARG A 39 -7.83 -5.43 -7.06
CA ARG A 39 -7.06 -4.23 -6.70
C ARG A 39 -7.63 -3.49 -5.50
N TYR A 40 -8.97 -3.46 -5.37
CA TYR A 40 -9.61 -2.87 -4.20
C TYR A 40 -9.34 -3.67 -2.93
N LEU A 41 -9.39 -5.01 -3.00
CA LEU A 41 -9.04 -5.88 -1.87
C LEU A 41 -7.57 -5.69 -1.45
N ASP A 42 -6.65 -5.63 -2.41
CA ASP A 42 -5.23 -5.37 -2.14
C ASP A 42 -5.02 -4.01 -1.47
N TYR A 43 -5.74 -2.97 -1.93
CA TYR A 43 -5.73 -1.64 -1.31
C TYR A 43 -6.31 -1.64 0.11
N ALA A 44 -7.46 -2.28 0.31
CA ALA A 44 -8.09 -2.39 1.62
C ALA A 44 -7.21 -3.14 2.62
N LEU A 45 -6.58 -4.25 2.19
CA LEU A 45 -5.63 -5.01 2.99
C LEU A 45 -4.41 -4.16 3.38
N LYS A 46 -3.80 -3.44 2.43
CA LYS A 46 -2.71 -2.49 2.74
C LYS A 46 -3.11 -1.47 3.79
N ARG A 47 -4.31 -0.87 3.66
CA ARG A 47 -4.82 0.10 4.63
C ARG A 47 -5.04 -0.51 6.01
N GLY A 48 -5.60 -1.72 6.06
CA GLY A 48 -5.83 -2.47 7.30
C GLY A 48 -4.53 -2.85 8.01
N VAL A 49 -3.50 -3.27 7.27
CA VAL A 49 -2.17 -3.55 7.84
C VAL A 49 -1.57 -2.30 8.47
N LYS A 50 -1.61 -1.15 7.77
CA LYS A 50 -1.11 0.11 8.31
C LYS A 50 -1.84 0.54 9.57
N SER A 51 -3.18 0.55 9.56
CA SER A 51 -3.96 0.95 10.74
C SER A 51 -3.74 -0.01 11.90
N GLY A 52 -3.76 -1.32 11.65
CA GLY A 52 -3.55 -2.34 12.68
C GLY A 52 -2.19 -2.20 13.38
N ILE A 53 -1.12 -1.90 12.62
CA ILE A 53 0.20 -1.66 13.20
C ILE A 53 0.22 -0.39 14.06
N VAL A 54 -0.31 0.73 13.53
CA VAL A 54 -0.34 2.01 14.26
C VAL A 54 -1.15 1.89 15.55
N ASP A 55 -2.29 1.19 15.49
CA ASP A 55 -3.13 0.94 16.66
C ASP A 55 -2.45 0.00 17.66
N ALA A 56 -1.77 -1.05 17.19
CA ALA A 56 -0.99 -1.93 18.07
C ALA A 56 0.12 -1.17 18.80
N LEU A 57 0.88 -0.31 18.11
CA LEU A 57 1.91 0.55 18.73
C LEU A 57 1.31 1.46 19.79
N ARG A 58 0.17 2.10 19.46
CA ARG A 58 -0.55 2.98 20.39
C ARG A 58 -1.06 2.24 21.62
N LEU A 59 -1.66 1.07 21.44
CA LEU A 59 -2.24 0.27 22.54
C LEU A 59 -1.16 -0.31 23.46
N GLN A 60 -0.01 -0.70 22.90
CA GLN A 60 1.12 -1.23 23.67
C GLN A 60 2.01 -0.11 24.24
N GLY A 61 1.82 1.15 23.82
CA GLY A 61 2.67 2.27 24.23
C GLY A 61 4.11 2.17 23.72
N ILE A 62 4.34 1.44 22.63
CA ILE A 62 5.66 1.22 22.04
C ILE A 62 5.94 2.34 21.03
N ALA A 63 7.10 2.98 21.15
CA ALA A 63 7.51 3.97 20.16
C ALA A 63 7.93 3.27 18.86
N ALA A 64 7.60 3.85 17.69
CA ALA A 64 7.98 3.26 16.40
C ALA A 64 9.51 3.06 16.26
N SER A 65 10.32 3.88 16.96
CA SER A 65 11.78 3.77 17.01
C SER A 65 12.30 2.55 17.77
N GLU A 66 11.48 1.93 18.62
CA GLU A 66 11.84 0.74 19.40
C GLU A 66 11.55 -0.56 18.64
N VAL A 67 10.99 -0.47 17.44
CA VAL A 67 10.67 -1.63 16.61
C VAL A 67 11.88 -2.01 15.76
N ASP A 68 12.46 -3.17 16.06
CA ASP A 68 13.62 -3.72 15.35
C ASP A 68 13.25 -4.37 14.01
N ALA A 69 12.09 -5.04 13.95
CA ALA A 69 11.66 -5.78 12.79
C ALA A 69 10.12 -5.89 12.71
N VAL A 70 9.60 -5.90 11.48
CA VAL A 70 8.18 -6.15 11.18
C VAL A 70 8.12 -7.23 10.12
N SER A 71 7.22 -8.20 10.27
CA SER A 71 6.92 -9.19 9.24
C SER A 71 5.42 -9.23 8.97
N VAL A 72 5.07 -9.40 7.70
CA VAL A 72 3.67 -9.48 7.27
C VAL A 72 3.43 -10.85 6.64
N VAL A 73 2.48 -11.58 7.21
CA VAL A 73 2.07 -12.91 6.76
C VAL A 73 0.59 -12.84 6.41
N VAL A 74 0.25 -13.21 5.18
CA VAL A 74 -1.13 -13.13 4.66
C VAL A 74 -1.54 -14.46 4.05
N ASP A 75 -2.83 -14.79 4.12
CA ASP A 75 -3.38 -15.92 3.40
C ASP A 75 -3.18 -15.80 1.88
N GLU A 76 -3.02 -16.95 1.23
CA GLU A 76 -2.88 -17.03 -0.22
C GLU A 76 -4.17 -16.53 -0.90
N HIS A 77 -4.04 -15.46 -1.69
CA HIS A 77 -5.13 -14.93 -2.50
C HIS A 77 -4.66 -14.59 -3.90
N PRO A 78 -5.55 -14.62 -4.91
CA PRO A 78 -5.17 -14.39 -6.29
C PRO A 78 -4.73 -12.93 -6.48
N THR A 79 -3.43 -12.69 -6.60
CA THR A 79 -2.88 -11.38 -6.95
C THR A 79 -2.89 -11.18 -8.46
N SER A 80 -3.26 -9.99 -8.94
CA SER A 80 -3.26 -9.71 -10.38
C SER A 80 -1.81 -9.54 -10.86
N ILE A 81 -1.31 -10.53 -11.61
CA ILE A 81 0.07 -10.62 -12.10
C ILE A 81 0.48 -9.46 -13.04
N ASP A 82 -0.46 -8.73 -13.66
CA ASP A 82 -0.12 -7.56 -14.49
C ASP A 82 0.14 -6.29 -13.65
N GLY A 83 1.34 -6.24 -13.06
CA GLY A 83 2.39 -5.29 -13.48
C GLY A 83 2.17 -3.80 -13.20
N LYS A 84 2.51 -3.36 -11.98
CA LYS A 84 3.32 -2.15 -11.75
C LYS A 84 3.88 -2.09 -10.33
N TYR A 85 3.15 -2.64 -9.34
CA TYR A 85 3.58 -2.73 -7.94
C TYR A 85 3.01 -4.01 -7.33
N ASN A 86 3.87 -4.84 -6.73
CA ASN A 86 3.41 -5.98 -5.95
C ASN A 86 2.82 -5.51 -4.62
N LEU A 87 1.82 -6.20 -4.06
CA LEU A 87 1.24 -5.86 -2.75
C LEU A 87 2.33 -5.71 -1.67
N ALA A 88 3.30 -6.62 -1.68
CA ALA A 88 4.47 -6.58 -0.80
C ALA A 88 5.28 -5.29 -0.92
N GLU A 89 5.55 -4.83 -2.15
CA GLU A 89 6.29 -3.58 -2.41
C GLU A 89 5.47 -2.37 -1.98
N SER A 90 4.16 -2.36 -2.26
CA SER A 90 3.30 -1.26 -1.86
C SER A 90 3.16 -1.14 -0.34
N ILE A 91 3.23 -2.25 0.40
CA ILE A 91 3.24 -2.25 1.86
C ILE A 91 4.58 -1.76 2.40
N ASP A 92 5.71 -2.22 1.83
CA ASP A 92 7.05 -1.75 2.23
C ASP A 92 7.19 -0.25 2.02
N GLU A 93 6.77 0.26 0.86
CA GLU A 93 6.79 1.70 0.53
C GLU A 93 5.90 2.51 1.48
N GLU A 94 4.66 2.07 1.71
CA GLU A 94 3.71 2.76 2.58
C GLU A 94 4.16 2.82 4.06
N LEU A 95 4.86 1.79 4.53
CA LEU A 95 5.31 1.69 5.92
C LEU A 95 6.64 2.40 6.15
N ARG A 96 7.60 2.35 5.21
CA ARG A 96 8.97 2.90 5.37
C ARG A 96 9.18 4.26 4.74
N CYS A 97 8.68 4.46 3.52
CA CYS A 97 8.91 5.68 2.74
C CYS A 97 7.73 6.66 2.84
N GLY A 98 6.53 6.15 3.09
CA GLY A 98 5.29 6.89 3.01
C GLY A 98 4.78 6.94 1.57
N MET A 99 3.56 7.45 1.38
CA MET A 99 2.94 7.49 0.06
C MET A 99 2.61 8.92 -0.33
N PHE A 100 3.00 9.28 -1.54
CA PHE A 100 2.62 10.53 -2.16
C PHE A 100 1.53 10.28 -3.20
N ASN A 101 0.41 10.99 -3.07
CA ASN A 101 -0.61 10.99 -4.10
C ASN A 101 -0.44 12.20 -5.02
N PRO A 102 0.01 12.00 -6.27
CA PRO A 102 0.21 13.11 -7.21
C PRO A 102 -1.10 13.77 -7.67
N THR A 103 -2.22 13.04 -7.64
CA THR A 103 -3.54 13.56 -8.04
C THR A 103 -4.08 14.56 -7.02
N TRP A 104 -3.89 14.28 -5.73
CA TRP A 104 -4.37 15.16 -4.64
C TRP A 104 -3.26 15.97 -3.98
N GLN A 105 -2.03 15.91 -4.51
CA GLN A 105 -0.83 16.58 -3.97
C GLN A 105 -0.65 16.38 -2.45
N THR A 106 -1.07 15.22 -1.94
CA THR A 106 -1.08 14.92 -0.51
C THR A 106 -0.01 13.87 -0.22
N SER A 107 0.85 14.16 0.76
CA SER A 107 1.81 13.19 1.29
C SER A 107 1.28 12.58 2.59
N TYR A 108 1.44 11.27 2.72
CA TYR A 108 1.17 10.54 3.94
C TYR A 108 2.50 10.14 4.56
N PRO A 109 2.76 10.47 5.83
CA PRO A 109 4.01 10.12 6.47
C PRO A 109 4.15 8.60 6.59
N PRO A 110 5.39 8.09 6.56
CA PRO A 110 5.65 6.69 6.85
C PRO A 110 5.35 6.36 8.32
N VAL A 111 5.15 5.07 8.60
CA VAL A 111 4.94 4.57 9.98
C VAL A 111 6.28 4.33 10.67
N PHE A 112 7.23 3.77 9.93
CA PHE A 112 8.61 3.52 10.33
C PHE A 112 9.55 4.32 9.43
N GLY A 113 10.75 4.64 9.88
CA GLY A 113 11.74 5.30 9.01
C GLY A 113 12.73 4.33 8.39
N ASP A 114 13.77 4.91 7.81
CA ASP A 114 14.79 4.19 7.03
C ASP A 114 15.62 3.18 7.84
N TRP A 115 15.59 3.26 9.18
CA TRP A 115 16.30 2.33 10.07
C TRP A 115 15.74 0.91 10.02
N LEU A 116 14.46 0.75 9.66
CA LEU A 116 13.83 -0.56 9.60
C LEU A 116 14.25 -1.28 8.30
N PRO A 117 14.70 -2.54 8.37
CA PRO A 117 15.00 -3.31 7.17
C PRO A 117 13.73 -3.54 6.33
N LYS A 118 13.94 -3.95 5.07
CA LYS A 118 12.85 -4.29 4.15
C LYS A 118 11.91 -5.30 4.81
N ILE A 119 10.62 -5.01 4.76
CA ILE A 119 9.60 -5.81 5.45
C ILE A 119 9.41 -7.14 4.71
N PRO A 120 9.76 -8.30 5.31
CA PRO A 120 9.46 -9.59 4.72
C PRO A 120 7.94 -9.77 4.60
N PHE A 121 7.51 -10.07 3.38
CA PHE A 121 6.12 -10.35 3.06
C PHE A 121 6.00 -11.79 2.57
N SER A 122 5.15 -12.59 3.20
CA SER A 122 4.95 -14.00 2.85
C SER A 122 3.47 -14.33 2.65
N TYR A 123 3.18 -15.08 1.59
CA TYR A 123 1.89 -15.71 1.38
C TYR A 123 1.94 -17.12 1.95
N VAL A 124 0.93 -17.48 2.73
CA VAL A 124 0.88 -18.80 3.35
C VAL A 124 -0.52 -19.36 3.27
N ASP A 125 -0.61 -20.64 2.92
CA ASP A 125 -1.81 -21.44 3.07
C ASP A 125 -2.30 -21.47 4.54
N SER A 126 -3.48 -20.89 4.79
CA SER A 126 -4.18 -20.91 6.08
C SER A 126 -4.39 -22.31 6.66
N SER A 127 -4.30 -23.38 5.86
CA SER A 127 -4.33 -24.77 6.34
C SER A 127 -3.10 -25.12 7.21
N LYS A 128 -1.99 -24.39 7.05
CA LYS A 128 -0.71 -24.66 7.74
C LYS A 128 -0.40 -23.68 8.86
N VAL A 129 -0.94 -22.46 8.82
CA VAL A 129 -0.68 -21.42 9.82
C VAL A 129 -1.94 -21.06 10.61
N ALA A 130 -1.96 -21.46 11.89
CA ALA A 130 -3.11 -21.26 12.77
C ALA A 130 -3.49 -19.78 12.98
N MET A 131 -2.49 -18.88 13.04
CA MET A 131 -2.75 -17.44 13.25
C MET A 131 -3.45 -16.80 12.05
N VAL A 132 -3.05 -17.17 10.82
CA VAL A 132 -3.71 -16.70 9.59
C VAL A 132 -5.15 -17.20 9.56
N ARG A 133 -5.37 -18.50 9.86
CA ARG A 133 -6.72 -19.06 9.97
C ARG A 133 -7.57 -18.36 11.03
N ALA A 134 -7.00 -18.06 12.19
CA ALA A 134 -7.72 -17.35 13.25
C ALA A 134 -8.15 -15.96 12.80
N ALA A 135 -7.29 -15.25 12.05
CA ALA A 135 -7.62 -13.96 11.45
C ALA A 135 -8.78 -14.08 10.45
N ASP A 136 -8.76 -15.08 9.56
CA ASP A 136 -9.83 -15.30 8.58
C ASP A 136 -11.18 -15.62 9.24
N VAL A 137 -11.18 -16.48 10.26
CA VAL A 137 -12.39 -16.80 11.03
C VAL A 137 -12.94 -15.56 11.73
N THR A 138 -12.05 -14.75 12.31
CA THR A 138 -12.44 -13.50 13.00
C THR A 138 -13.01 -12.47 12.02
N ALA A 139 -12.39 -12.31 10.85
CA ALA A 139 -12.86 -11.41 9.80
C ALA A 139 -14.23 -11.84 9.25
N ASN A 140 -14.43 -13.14 9.01
CA ASN A 140 -15.71 -13.68 8.58
C ASN A 140 -16.80 -13.48 9.63
N TRP A 141 -16.48 -13.69 10.91
CA TRP A 141 -17.41 -13.42 12.01
C TRP A 141 -17.80 -11.94 12.07
N ALA A 142 -16.84 -11.02 12.00
CA ALA A 142 -17.10 -9.58 12.01
C ALA A 142 -17.97 -9.15 10.82
N PHE A 143 -17.70 -9.69 9.63
CA PHE A 143 -18.51 -9.43 8.43
C PHE A 143 -19.96 -9.92 8.60
N MET A 144 -20.16 -11.14 9.11
CA MET A 144 -21.51 -11.67 9.36
C MET A 144 -22.26 -10.85 10.41
N ALA A 145 -21.58 -10.41 11.47
CA ALA A 145 -22.18 -9.58 12.51
C ALA A 145 -22.65 -8.22 11.99
N GLU A 146 -21.88 -7.57 11.10
CA GLU A 146 -22.31 -6.32 10.45
C GLU A 146 -23.45 -6.54 9.44
N ARG A 147 -23.34 -7.58 8.59
CA ARG A 147 -24.33 -7.89 7.56
C ARG A 147 -25.70 -8.21 8.16
N ASP A 148 -25.73 -9.01 9.22
CA ASP A 148 -26.95 -9.54 9.82
C ASP A 148 -27.37 -8.77 11.08
N LYS A 149 -26.94 -7.51 11.22
CA LYS A 149 -27.21 -6.69 12.42
C LYS A 149 -28.70 -6.52 12.76
N GLU A 150 -29.56 -6.55 11.75
CA GLU A 150 -31.02 -6.49 11.93
C GLU A 150 -31.59 -7.82 12.42
N THR A 151 -31.04 -8.95 11.95
CA THR A 151 -31.50 -10.30 12.28
C THR A 151 -30.95 -10.78 13.62
N TYR A 152 -29.69 -10.46 13.93
CA TYR A 152 -28.97 -10.90 15.12
C TYR A 152 -28.25 -9.73 15.82
N PRO A 153 -28.99 -8.81 16.47
CA PRO A 153 -28.42 -7.58 17.03
C PRO A 153 -27.39 -7.85 18.13
N ARG A 154 -27.49 -8.97 18.84
CA ARG A 154 -26.53 -9.35 19.89
C ARG A 154 -25.12 -9.56 19.35
N ALA A 155 -24.97 -10.14 18.16
CA ALA A 155 -23.66 -10.36 17.56
C ALA A 155 -23.00 -9.02 17.18
N TYR A 156 -23.81 -8.10 16.63
CA TYR A 156 -23.38 -6.73 16.35
C TYR A 156 -23.02 -5.96 17.62
N GLU A 157 -23.80 -6.10 18.69
CA GLU A 157 -23.51 -5.49 19.99
C GLU A 157 -22.21 -6.03 20.61
N MET A 158 -21.93 -7.33 20.44
CA MET A 158 -20.65 -7.90 20.85
C MET A 158 -19.50 -7.33 20.04
N LEU A 159 -19.65 -7.20 18.71
CA LEU A 159 -18.64 -6.58 17.85
C LEU A 159 -18.39 -5.12 18.26
N SER A 160 -19.45 -4.34 18.52
CA SER A 160 -19.38 -2.93 18.88
C SER A 160 -18.90 -2.66 20.31
N LYS A 161 -18.88 -3.68 21.17
CA LYS A 161 -18.24 -3.66 22.50
C LYS A 161 -16.83 -4.23 22.49
N ALA A 162 -16.58 -5.22 21.64
CA ALA A 162 -15.28 -5.86 21.44
C ALA A 162 -14.31 -4.96 20.66
N THR A 163 -14.72 -3.76 20.28
CA THR A 163 -13.88 -2.61 19.98
C THR A 163 -13.04 -2.22 21.22
N VAL A 164 -12.13 -3.12 21.57
CA VAL A 164 -10.78 -2.85 22.06
C VAL A 164 -10.02 -1.94 21.07
N LEU A 165 -10.60 -1.70 19.88
CA LEU A 165 -10.37 -0.54 19.02
C LEU A 165 -11.55 0.44 19.10
N GLY A 166 -11.67 1.19 20.19
CA GLY A 166 -12.45 2.43 20.15
C GLY A 166 -11.74 3.40 19.22
N LEU A 167 -12.13 3.44 17.93
CA LEU A 167 -11.88 4.47 16.90
C LEU A 167 -12.24 3.91 15.51
N LEU A 168 -13.52 3.58 15.31
CA LEU A 168 -14.19 3.73 14.00
C LEU A 168 -15.19 4.87 14.13
#